data_AF-A0A7H9HVR0-F1
#
_entry.id   AF-A0A7H9HVR0-F1
#
_cell.length_a   1.000
_cell.length_b   1.000
_cell.length_c   1.000
_cell.angle_alpha   90.00
_cell.angle_beta   90.00
_cell.angle_gamma   90.00
#
_symmetry.space_group_name_H-M   'P 1'
#
loop_
_entity.id
_entity.type
_entity.pdbx_description
1 polymer ?
#
loop_
_entity_poly.entity_id
_entity_poly.type
_entity_poly.pdbx_seq_one_letter_code
_entity_poly.pdbx_strand_id
1 'polypeptide(L)'
;MDLGVGERLEVVWKKLEVWEGSTRGKNKVIRRWRYRSRKVAEGRVSLWNRFLPEKLQRLTPLYDDLVEIAVRKSHGARVCGLKEVLERCCGFQEGCGSVVVEWDDKWINPLSLASKGWAFESVDERKRLVCRCRSCCRTIVVDLNPEESSVYLRRSCWLNGVVKGHGACCPWRNVQFNLDKEYYLNKSNLVHDIERISRALKKPCNLPRTSQEPLSPDQLTQLKKVFHYDGDDQLLALLVRGYEPIGNDVVRCSACFRKAFLHNYSTLNYHESWCRYRDENKLTEMILSALSLDFESCGNTGSVEERLHNLETYLEKL
;
A
#
# COMPACT_ATOMS: atom_id res chain seq x y z
N MET A 1 -23.47 15.39 -20.62
CA MET A 1 -22.20 14.88 -20.06
C MET A 1 -21.67 15.98 -19.16
N ASP A 2 -21.67 15.77 -17.85
CA ASP A 2 -21.58 16.88 -16.90
C ASP A 2 -20.15 17.32 -16.62
N LEU A 3 -19.84 18.56 -17.01
CA LEU A 3 -18.57 19.23 -16.76
C LEU A 3 -18.23 19.29 -15.26
N GLY A 4 -19.24 19.44 -14.40
CA GLY A 4 -19.08 19.52 -12.95
C GLY A 4 -18.51 18.28 -12.27
N VAL A 5 -18.42 17.13 -12.95
CA VAL A 5 -17.71 15.94 -12.41
C VAL A 5 -16.19 16.13 -12.47
N GLY A 6 -15.69 16.81 -13.50
CA GLY A 6 -14.25 17.11 -13.63
C GLY A 6 -13.76 18.07 -12.55
N GLU A 7 -14.45 19.20 -12.39
CA GLU A 7 -14.12 20.21 -11.37
C GLU A 7 -14.21 19.65 -9.95
N ARG A 8 -15.23 18.82 -9.65
CA ARG A 8 -15.36 18.15 -8.34
C ARG A 8 -14.20 17.21 -8.06
N LEU A 9 -13.69 16.48 -9.05
CA LEU A 9 -12.50 15.65 -8.88
C LEU A 9 -11.24 16.49 -8.67
N GLU A 10 -11.06 17.59 -9.40
CA GLU A 10 -9.90 18.47 -9.20
C GLU A 10 -9.89 19.13 -7.81
N VAL A 11 -11.06 19.52 -7.29
CA VAL A 11 -11.23 20.03 -5.92
C VAL A 11 -10.93 18.95 -4.86
N VAL A 12 -11.32 17.69 -5.09
CA VAL A 12 -10.98 16.58 -4.17
C VAL A 12 -9.48 16.29 -4.17
N TRP A 13 -8.82 16.31 -5.33
CA TRP A 13 -7.36 16.14 -5.41
C TRP A 13 -6.60 17.26 -4.69
N LYS A 14 -7.04 18.53 -4.83
CA LYS A 14 -6.48 19.66 -4.06
C LYS A 14 -6.72 19.55 -2.55
N LYS A 15 -7.86 18.97 -2.12
CA LYS A 15 -8.18 18.79 -0.69
C LYS A 15 -7.37 17.68 0.00
N LEU A 16 -6.85 16.69 -0.74
CA LEU A 16 -6.03 15.61 -0.18
C LEU A 16 -4.58 15.99 0.16
N GLU A 17 -4.07 17.14 -0.29
CA GLU A 17 -2.71 17.60 0.04
C GLU A 17 -2.58 18.30 1.42
N VAL A 18 -3.69 18.64 2.09
CA VAL A 18 -3.68 19.58 3.24
C VAL A 18 -3.71 18.88 4.61
N TRP A 19 -4.08 17.60 4.71
CA TRP A 19 -4.45 16.97 5.99
C TRP A 19 -3.30 16.29 6.76
N GLU A 20 -2.28 17.04 7.18
CA GLU A 20 -1.39 16.62 8.28
C GLU A 20 -0.73 17.80 9.04
N GLY A 21 -1.47 18.48 9.94
CA GLY A 21 -1.02 19.78 10.43
C GLY A 21 -1.62 20.41 11.70
N SER A 22 -1.82 19.68 12.82
CA SER A 22 -1.70 20.32 14.16
C SER A 22 -1.43 19.36 15.31
N THR A 23 -0.16 19.00 15.50
CA THR A 23 0.43 18.89 16.84
C THR A 23 1.69 19.74 16.86
N ARG A 24 1.89 20.54 17.92
CA ARG A 24 3.00 21.50 17.99
C ARG A 24 4.35 20.80 18.19
N GLY A 25 4.96 20.36 17.08
CA GLY A 25 6.31 19.79 17.12
C GLY A 25 6.77 19.14 15.80
N LYS A 26 7.57 19.86 15.02
CA LYS A 26 8.47 19.33 13.96
C LYS A 26 7.83 18.63 12.74
N ASN A 27 6.52 18.70 12.50
CA ASN A 27 5.88 18.17 11.28
C ASN A 27 6.22 18.96 10.00
N LYS A 28 7.43 18.77 9.48
CA LYS A 28 7.78 19.10 8.09
C LYS A 28 7.38 17.94 7.17
N VAL A 29 6.08 17.81 6.87
CA VAL A 29 5.54 16.72 6.05
C VAL A 29 5.12 17.16 4.64
N ILE A 30 6.06 17.79 3.95
CA ILE A 30 6.38 17.24 2.63
C ILE A 30 7.11 15.93 2.91
N ARG A 31 6.74 14.83 2.23
CA ARG A 31 7.30 13.48 2.46
C ARG A 31 8.83 13.46 2.24
N ARG A 32 9.65 13.87 3.22
CA ARG A 32 11.11 14.09 3.13
C ARG A 32 11.96 12.90 2.66
N TRP A 33 11.36 11.71 2.67
CA TRP A 33 11.92 10.43 2.18
C TRP A 33 11.58 10.14 0.71
N ARG A 34 10.53 10.76 0.17
CA ARG A 34 10.08 10.68 -1.23
C ARG A 34 10.30 11.97 -2.01
N TYR A 35 10.33 13.15 -1.38
CA TYR A 35 10.45 14.45 -2.04
C TYR A 35 11.50 15.33 -1.32
N ARG A 36 12.45 15.90 -2.05
CA ARG A 36 13.42 16.92 -1.56
C ARG A 36 13.36 18.16 -2.43
N SER A 37 13.60 19.36 -1.91
CA SER A 37 13.65 20.57 -2.76
C SER A 37 14.80 20.50 -3.79
N ARG A 38 14.51 20.81 -5.06
CA ARG A 38 15.49 20.75 -6.17
C ARG A 38 16.50 21.89 -6.11
N LYS A 39 17.77 21.58 -5.86
CA LYS A 39 18.89 22.54 -6.02
C LYS A 39 19.46 22.50 -7.44
N VAL A 40 19.85 23.66 -7.95
CA VAL A 40 20.66 23.87 -9.16
C VAL A 40 22.12 23.55 -8.85
N ALA A 41 22.95 23.37 -9.89
CA ALA A 41 24.40 23.24 -9.78
C ALA A 41 25.05 24.35 -8.93
N GLU A 42 24.52 25.57 -8.99
CA GLU A 42 24.96 26.76 -8.24
C GLU A 42 24.36 26.86 -6.81
N GLY A 43 23.80 25.78 -6.28
CA GLY A 43 23.33 25.65 -4.90
C GLY A 43 21.99 26.32 -4.55
N ARG A 44 21.52 27.29 -5.36
CA ARG A 44 20.17 27.90 -5.26
C ARG A 44 19.09 26.94 -5.78
N VAL A 45 17.81 27.17 -5.45
CA VAL A 45 16.68 26.36 -5.92
C VAL A 45 16.18 26.89 -7.27
N SER A 46 15.90 26.01 -8.23
CA SER A 46 15.38 26.42 -9.54
C SER A 46 13.88 26.66 -9.48
N LEU A 47 13.42 27.65 -10.22
CA LEU A 47 12.04 28.11 -10.24
C LEU A 47 11.43 28.13 -11.66
N TRP A 48 11.77 27.29 -12.68
CA TRP A 48 11.20 27.14 -14.08
C TRP A 48 10.05 26.08 -14.43
N ASN A 49 8.72 26.31 -14.46
CA ASN A 49 7.69 25.26 -14.81
C ASN A 49 6.30 25.75 -15.32
N ARG A 50 5.75 25.06 -16.33
CA ARG A 50 4.66 25.52 -17.24
C ARG A 50 3.18 25.21 -16.93
N PHE A 51 2.81 24.56 -15.82
CA PHE A 51 1.41 24.18 -15.54
C PHE A 51 0.58 25.23 -14.79
N LEU A 52 1.14 26.44 -14.64
CA LEU A 52 0.49 27.60 -14.05
C LEU A 52 0.60 28.77 -15.08
N PRO A 53 -0.20 29.85 -14.96
CA PRO A 53 -0.17 31.01 -15.88
C PRO A 53 1.24 31.59 -16.09
N GLU A 54 1.52 32.34 -17.16
CA GLU A 54 2.90 32.83 -17.51
C GLU A 54 3.74 33.40 -16.35
N LYS A 55 3.12 34.14 -15.42
CA LYS A 55 3.75 34.68 -14.19
C LYS A 55 4.35 33.58 -13.28
N LEU A 56 3.72 32.41 -13.34
CA LEU A 56 3.95 31.17 -12.62
C LEU A 56 4.36 30.02 -13.55
N GLN A 57 4.63 30.28 -14.85
CA GLN A 57 5.39 29.36 -15.72
C GLN A 57 6.82 29.15 -15.20
N ARG A 58 7.11 29.72 -14.03
CA ARG A 58 8.34 29.74 -13.25
C ARG A 58 8.05 29.05 -11.88
N LEU A 59 7.97 27.69 -11.81
CA LEU A 59 8.32 26.84 -10.63
C LEU A 59 8.83 25.38 -10.98
N THR A 60 10.02 25.16 -11.56
CA THR A 60 10.60 23.82 -11.93
C THR A 60 10.33 22.83 -10.81
N PRO A 61 9.89 21.58 -11.10
CA PRO A 61 9.28 20.67 -10.13
C PRO A 61 9.99 20.81 -8.79
N LEU A 62 9.33 21.56 -7.89
CA LEU A 62 9.98 22.24 -6.76
C LEU A 62 10.73 21.25 -5.87
N TYR A 63 10.20 20.03 -5.88
CA TYR A 63 10.77 18.88 -5.25
C TYR A 63 11.19 17.87 -6.31
N ASP A 64 12.44 17.42 -6.24
CA ASP A 64 12.84 16.15 -6.82
C ASP A 64 12.08 15.03 -6.10
N ASP A 65 11.38 14.17 -6.85
CA ASP A 65 11.02 12.85 -6.32
C ASP A 65 12.32 12.04 -6.13
N LEU A 66 12.66 11.78 -4.86
CA LEU A 66 13.80 11.02 -4.39
C LEU A 66 13.75 9.57 -4.88
N VAL A 67 12.56 9.03 -5.11
CA VAL A 67 12.34 7.69 -5.67
C VAL A 67 12.65 7.70 -7.16
N GLU A 68 12.20 8.72 -7.90
CA GLU A 68 12.64 8.89 -9.29
C GLU A 68 14.14 9.13 -9.40
N ILE A 69 14.75 9.92 -8.51
CA ILE A 69 16.20 10.10 -8.52
C ILE A 69 16.93 8.80 -8.13
N ALA A 70 16.42 8.03 -7.16
CA ALA A 70 16.96 6.71 -6.85
C ALA A 70 16.86 5.75 -8.04
N VAL A 71 15.75 5.78 -8.79
CA VAL A 71 15.56 4.99 -10.03
C VAL A 71 16.52 5.41 -11.14
N ARG A 72 16.68 6.72 -11.37
CA ARG A 72 17.57 7.28 -12.39
C ARG A 72 19.05 7.05 -12.06
N LYS A 73 19.44 7.10 -10.78
CA LYS A 73 20.84 6.92 -10.33
C LYS A 73 21.22 5.46 -10.05
N SER A 74 20.27 4.63 -9.65
CA SER A 74 20.45 3.20 -9.39
C SER A 74 19.34 2.44 -10.09
N HIS A 75 19.67 1.86 -11.24
CA HIS A 75 18.70 1.24 -12.14
C HIS A 75 17.81 0.24 -11.39
N GLY A 76 16.49 0.38 -11.50
CA GLY A 76 15.51 -0.47 -10.83
C GLY A 76 15.32 -0.26 -9.31
N ALA A 77 16.02 0.67 -8.66
CA ALA A 77 15.88 0.92 -7.22
C ALA A 77 14.61 1.73 -6.86
N ARG A 78 13.43 1.15 -7.10
CA ARG A 78 12.14 1.68 -6.60
C ARG A 78 11.95 1.31 -5.13
N VAL A 79 12.65 2.04 -4.26
CA VAL A 79 12.74 1.79 -2.80
C VAL A 79 11.41 2.06 -2.07
N CYS A 80 10.51 2.85 -2.67
CA CYS A 80 9.37 3.48 -1.99
C CYS A 80 8.01 3.23 -2.66
N GLY A 81 7.93 2.33 -3.64
CA GLY A 81 6.69 2.01 -4.34
C GLY A 81 6.00 0.78 -3.76
N LEU A 82 4.83 0.96 -3.13
CA LEU A 82 4.02 -0.15 -2.61
C LEU A 82 3.66 -1.12 -3.73
N LYS A 83 3.26 -0.59 -4.90
CA LYS A 83 2.93 -1.39 -6.09
C LYS A 83 4.09 -2.30 -6.48
N GLU A 84 5.30 -1.78 -6.60
CA GLU A 84 6.47 -2.56 -6.99
C GLU A 84 6.91 -3.57 -5.92
N VAL A 85 6.59 -3.36 -4.64
CA VAL A 85 6.79 -4.36 -3.58
C VAL A 85 5.73 -5.46 -3.67
N LEU A 86 4.46 -5.11 -3.94
CA LEU A 86 3.38 -6.05 -4.19
C LEU A 86 3.61 -6.88 -5.47
N GLU A 87 4.12 -6.29 -6.55
CA GLU A 87 4.52 -7.01 -7.78
C GLU A 87 5.62 -8.06 -7.49
N ARG A 88 6.62 -7.73 -6.65
CA ARG A 88 7.63 -8.71 -6.19
C ARG A 88 7.02 -9.81 -5.30
N CYS A 89 6.15 -9.43 -4.38
CA CYS A 89 5.44 -10.35 -3.49
C CYS A 89 4.56 -11.35 -4.27
N CYS A 90 3.83 -10.87 -5.28
CA CYS A 90 3.05 -11.71 -6.21
C CYS A 90 3.96 -12.68 -6.96
N GLY A 91 5.10 -12.22 -7.47
CA GLY A 91 6.08 -13.08 -8.14
C GLY A 91 6.64 -14.21 -7.26
N PHE A 92 6.83 -13.97 -5.96
CA PHE A 92 7.18 -15.02 -5.00
C PHE A 92 6.02 -16.01 -4.76
N GLN A 93 4.79 -15.52 -4.56
CA GLN A 93 3.64 -16.40 -4.28
C GLN A 93 3.20 -17.23 -5.50
N GLU A 94 3.28 -16.67 -6.70
CA GLU A 94 2.95 -17.39 -7.93
C GLU A 94 4.12 -18.29 -8.38
N GLY A 95 5.36 -17.85 -8.18
CA GLY A 95 6.57 -18.65 -8.47
C GLY A 95 6.78 -19.85 -7.54
N CYS A 96 6.38 -19.74 -6.26
CA CYS A 96 6.38 -20.86 -5.32
C CYS A 96 5.10 -21.73 -5.40
N GLY A 97 4.16 -21.45 -6.30
CA GLY A 97 2.86 -22.13 -6.36
C GLY A 97 2.91 -23.65 -6.64
N SER A 98 4.05 -24.18 -7.06
CA SER A 98 4.31 -25.61 -7.28
C SER A 98 4.92 -26.34 -6.08
N VAL A 99 5.26 -25.65 -4.99
CA VAL A 99 5.94 -26.23 -3.82
C VAL A 99 5.25 -25.84 -2.51
N VAL A 100 5.08 -26.80 -1.60
CA VAL A 100 4.50 -26.55 -0.28
C VAL A 100 5.53 -25.87 0.62
N VAL A 101 5.42 -24.55 0.74
CA VAL A 101 6.28 -23.67 1.54
C VAL A 101 5.52 -23.17 2.77
N GLU A 102 6.13 -23.28 3.94
CA GLU A 102 5.67 -22.64 5.17
C GLU A 102 6.45 -21.35 5.38
N TRP A 103 5.80 -20.20 5.16
CA TRP A 103 6.45 -18.89 5.26
C TRP A 103 6.60 -18.43 6.71
N ASP A 104 7.80 -17.99 7.08
CA ASP A 104 8.08 -17.38 8.38
C ASP A 104 7.35 -16.03 8.52
N ASP A 105 6.83 -15.70 9.70
CA ASP A 105 5.95 -14.52 9.86
C ASP A 105 6.69 -13.17 9.74
N LYS A 106 8.03 -13.17 9.84
CA LYS A 106 8.81 -11.95 10.11
C LYS A 106 10.06 -11.77 9.26
N TRP A 107 10.85 -12.83 9.09
CA TRP A 107 12.17 -12.78 8.48
C TRP A 107 12.16 -13.28 7.04
N ILE A 108 11.60 -14.46 6.77
CA ILE A 108 11.70 -15.13 5.46
C ILE A 108 10.30 -15.37 4.88
N ASN A 109 9.78 -14.38 4.17
CA ASN A 109 8.50 -14.45 3.45
C ASN A 109 8.49 -13.54 2.20
N PRO A 110 7.51 -13.68 1.29
CA PRO A 110 7.38 -12.88 0.07
C PRO A 110 7.45 -11.38 0.32
N LEU A 111 6.81 -10.90 1.40
CA LEU A 111 6.76 -9.49 1.76
C LEU A 111 8.11 -8.98 2.29
N SER A 112 8.78 -9.72 3.18
CA SER A 112 10.06 -9.32 3.75
C SER A 112 11.14 -9.26 2.65
N LEU A 113 11.23 -10.31 1.82
CA LEU A 113 12.14 -10.39 0.68
C LEU A 113 11.87 -9.26 -0.34
N ALA A 114 10.61 -9.06 -0.72
CA ALA A 114 10.21 -7.98 -1.63
C ALA A 114 10.55 -6.59 -1.05
N SER A 115 10.24 -6.34 0.23
CA SER A 115 10.55 -5.07 0.93
C SER A 115 12.05 -4.77 0.99
N LYS A 116 12.89 -5.81 0.90
CA LYS A 116 14.35 -5.72 0.89
C LYS A 116 14.96 -5.82 -0.52
N GLY A 117 14.17 -5.59 -1.58
CA GLY A 117 14.69 -5.41 -2.94
C GLY A 117 14.93 -6.69 -3.73
N TRP A 118 14.56 -7.84 -3.18
CA TRP A 118 14.65 -9.13 -3.87
C TRP A 118 13.41 -9.39 -4.72
N ALA A 119 13.58 -10.11 -5.82
CA ALA A 119 12.51 -10.66 -6.64
C ALA A 119 12.74 -12.17 -6.82
N PHE A 120 11.67 -12.93 -7.01
CA PHE A 120 11.74 -14.34 -7.41
C PHE A 120 12.53 -14.50 -8.72
N GLU A 121 13.38 -15.53 -8.77
CA GLU A 121 14.07 -15.98 -9.99
C GLU A 121 13.72 -17.44 -10.30
N SER A 122 13.79 -18.33 -9.30
CA SER A 122 13.26 -19.70 -9.36
C SER A 122 13.09 -20.31 -7.96
N VAL A 123 12.49 -21.50 -7.85
CA VAL A 123 12.57 -22.38 -6.68
C VAL A 123 12.74 -23.81 -7.17
N ASP A 124 13.49 -24.64 -6.43
CA ASP A 124 13.68 -26.05 -6.78
C ASP A 124 12.85 -27.01 -5.92
N GLU A 125 12.85 -28.29 -6.30
CA GLU A 125 12.15 -29.38 -5.59
C GLU A 125 12.62 -29.57 -4.14
N ARG A 126 13.82 -29.08 -3.80
CA ARG A 126 14.38 -29.08 -2.44
C ARG A 126 13.98 -27.81 -1.67
N LYS A 127 12.99 -27.06 -2.15
CA LYS A 127 12.49 -25.80 -1.59
C LYS A 127 13.55 -24.70 -1.47
N ARG A 128 14.62 -24.74 -2.28
CA ARG A 128 15.66 -23.70 -2.29
C ARG A 128 15.23 -22.58 -3.22
N LEU A 129 14.82 -21.47 -2.64
CA LEU A 129 14.34 -20.27 -3.33
C LEU A 129 15.53 -19.44 -3.83
N VAL A 130 15.55 -19.17 -5.13
CA VAL A 130 16.53 -18.32 -5.80
C VAL A 130 15.93 -16.92 -5.97
N CYS A 131 16.60 -15.93 -5.38
CA CYS A 131 16.16 -14.54 -5.31
C CYS A 131 17.17 -13.61 -5.99
N ARG A 132 16.73 -12.74 -6.92
CA ARG A 132 17.61 -11.79 -7.61
C ARG A 132 17.28 -10.33 -7.28
N CYS A 133 18.32 -9.54 -7.01
CA CYS A 133 18.17 -8.10 -6.85
C CYS A 133 18.30 -7.39 -8.20
N ARG A 134 17.21 -6.80 -8.70
CA ARG A 134 17.20 -6.03 -9.96
C ARG A 134 18.12 -4.80 -9.96
N SER A 135 18.58 -4.33 -8.79
CA SER A 135 19.41 -3.12 -8.64
C SER A 135 20.91 -3.36 -8.48
N CYS A 136 21.35 -4.59 -8.18
CA CYS A 136 22.78 -4.92 -8.13
C CYS A 136 23.14 -6.25 -8.80
N CYS A 137 22.18 -6.88 -9.48
CA CYS A 137 22.29 -8.14 -10.21
C CYS A 137 22.80 -9.36 -9.41
N ARG A 138 23.02 -9.22 -8.10
CA ARG A 138 23.29 -10.34 -7.18
C ARG A 138 22.06 -11.24 -7.09
N THR A 139 22.33 -12.53 -6.99
CA THR A 139 21.37 -13.57 -6.63
C THR A 139 21.78 -14.16 -5.28
N ILE A 140 20.80 -14.51 -4.45
CA ILE A 140 20.96 -15.31 -3.23
C ILE A 140 20.11 -16.57 -3.34
N VAL A 141 20.49 -17.60 -2.60
CA VAL A 141 19.67 -18.80 -2.39
C VAL A 141 19.22 -18.79 -0.93
N VAL A 142 17.94 -19.04 -0.70
CA VAL A 142 17.30 -19.12 0.62
C VAL A 142 16.69 -20.50 0.74
N ASP A 143 17.10 -21.26 1.75
CA ASP A 143 16.48 -22.55 2.06
C ASP A 143 15.14 -22.31 2.78
N LEU A 144 14.07 -22.97 2.34
CA LEU A 144 12.72 -22.86 2.89
C LEU A 144 12.26 -24.13 3.63
N ASN A 145 13.16 -25.09 3.90
CA ASN A 145 12.81 -26.27 4.67
C ASN A 145 12.64 -25.90 6.16
N PRO A 146 11.49 -26.19 6.79
CA PRO A 146 11.20 -25.71 8.14
C PRO A 146 11.97 -26.46 9.22
N GLU A 147 12.30 -27.73 8.98
CA GLU A 147 12.57 -28.78 9.99
C GLU A 147 13.71 -28.50 10.98
N GLU A 148 14.73 -27.71 10.61
CA GLU A 148 15.88 -27.40 11.49
C GLU A 148 16.02 -25.90 11.84
N SER A 149 15.09 -25.05 11.37
CA SER A 149 15.29 -23.59 11.32
C SER A 149 14.92 -22.85 12.62
N SER A 150 15.76 -22.90 13.65
CA SER A 150 15.58 -22.10 14.87
C SER A 150 15.48 -20.58 14.59
N VAL A 151 14.80 -19.83 15.47
CA VAL A 151 14.63 -18.36 15.31
C VAL A 151 15.96 -17.61 15.17
N TYR A 152 17.02 -18.11 15.80
CA TYR A 152 18.38 -17.60 15.63
C TYR A 152 18.90 -17.81 14.19
N LEU A 153 18.72 -19.00 13.62
CA LEU A 153 19.10 -19.31 12.25
C LEU A 153 18.31 -18.48 11.23
N ARG A 154 16.99 -18.32 11.42
CA ARG A 154 16.15 -17.46 10.55
C ARG A 154 16.61 -15.99 10.59
N ARG A 155 16.89 -15.45 11.77
CA ARG A 155 17.46 -14.09 11.95
C ARG A 155 18.86 -13.97 11.35
N SER A 156 19.69 -15.00 11.45
CA SER A 156 21.02 -15.03 10.82
C SER A 156 20.94 -15.08 9.29
N CYS A 157 20.05 -15.91 8.73
CA CYS A 157 19.75 -15.96 7.31
C CYS A 157 19.30 -14.59 6.78
N TRP A 158 18.40 -13.91 7.51
CA TRP A 158 18.01 -12.53 7.19
C TRP A 158 19.22 -11.59 7.19
N LEU A 159 19.94 -11.47 8.31
CA LEU A 159 21.01 -10.47 8.46
C LEU A 159 22.25 -10.75 7.59
N ASN A 160 22.60 -12.02 7.36
CA ASN A 160 23.83 -12.41 6.66
C ASN A 160 23.59 -12.84 5.21
N GLY A 161 22.46 -13.47 4.90
CA GLY A 161 22.03 -13.77 3.53
C GLY A 161 21.27 -12.60 2.92
N VAL A 162 20.06 -12.33 3.39
CA VAL A 162 19.11 -11.40 2.74
C VAL A 162 19.57 -9.93 2.77
N VAL A 163 20.16 -9.46 3.87
CA VAL A 163 20.63 -8.07 4.00
C VAL A 163 22.04 -7.88 3.40
N LYS A 164 23.01 -8.73 3.78
CA LYS A 164 24.42 -8.59 3.33
C LYS A 164 24.71 -9.20 1.95
N GLY A 165 23.84 -10.05 1.39
CA GLY A 165 23.99 -10.62 0.05
C GLY A 165 23.82 -9.62 -1.09
N HIS A 166 23.22 -8.45 -0.80
CA HIS A 166 23.26 -7.29 -1.69
C HIS A 166 24.70 -6.79 -1.89
N GLY A 167 25.06 -6.42 -3.12
CA GLY A 167 26.37 -5.79 -3.39
C GLY A 167 26.62 -4.56 -2.53
N ALA A 168 27.88 -4.27 -2.19
CA ALA A 168 28.25 -3.25 -1.20
C ALA A 168 27.63 -1.86 -1.48
N CYS A 169 27.55 -1.46 -2.75
CA CYS A 169 26.97 -0.18 -3.20
C CYS A 169 25.45 -0.22 -3.47
N CYS A 170 24.77 -1.35 -3.21
CA CYS A 170 23.34 -1.47 -3.48
C CYS A 170 22.49 -0.71 -2.44
N PRO A 171 21.55 0.16 -2.84
CA PRO A 171 20.68 0.87 -1.90
C PRO A 171 19.92 -0.07 -0.95
N TRP A 172 19.46 -1.22 -1.46
CA TRP A 172 18.72 -2.23 -0.69
C TRP A 172 19.53 -2.93 0.40
N ARG A 173 20.87 -2.85 0.38
CA ARG A 173 21.71 -3.31 1.51
C ARG A 173 21.37 -2.50 2.77
N ASN A 174 21.35 -1.19 2.65
CA ASN A 174 21.22 -0.26 3.77
C ASN A 174 19.79 0.25 4.00
N VAL A 175 18.92 0.21 2.98
CA VAL A 175 17.53 0.67 3.05
C VAL A 175 16.55 -0.51 2.89
N GLN A 176 15.33 -0.36 3.39
CA GLN A 176 14.22 -1.29 3.24
C GLN A 176 12.92 -0.48 3.05
N PHE A 177 11.95 -1.01 2.33
CA PHE A 177 10.62 -0.41 2.22
C PHE A 177 9.90 -0.46 3.59
N ASN A 178 9.30 0.65 4.01
CA ASN A 178 8.67 0.76 5.33
C ASN A 178 7.29 0.09 5.35
N LEU A 179 7.24 -1.16 5.82
CA LEU A 179 6.02 -1.96 5.89
C LEU A 179 4.99 -1.38 6.88
N ASP A 180 5.42 -0.91 8.05
CA ASP A 180 4.53 -0.40 9.10
C ASP A 180 3.75 0.84 8.66
N LYS A 181 4.39 1.72 7.88
CA LYS A 181 3.78 2.92 7.32
C LYS A 181 3.00 2.65 6.03
N GLU A 182 3.57 1.92 5.09
CA GLU A 182 3.05 1.88 3.71
C GLU A 182 2.32 0.56 3.37
N TYR A 183 2.56 -0.56 4.08
CA TYR A 183 1.93 -1.87 3.82
C TYR A 183 0.91 -2.32 4.86
N TYR A 184 1.15 -2.16 6.17
CA TYR A 184 0.19 -2.60 7.19
C TYR A 184 -0.96 -1.60 7.34
N LEU A 185 -2.18 -2.09 7.62
CA LEU A 185 -3.38 -1.25 7.78
C LEU A 185 -3.17 -0.18 8.86
N ASN A 186 -3.16 1.09 8.45
CA ASN A 186 -3.12 2.27 9.32
C ASN A 186 -3.88 3.46 8.69
N LYS A 187 -4.20 4.49 9.49
CA LYS A 187 -5.02 5.63 9.06
C LYS A 187 -4.48 6.38 7.83
N SER A 188 -3.15 6.39 7.61
CA SER A 188 -2.52 7.12 6.50
C SER A 188 -2.57 6.39 5.15
N ASN A 189 -2.88 5.09 5.13
CA ASN A 189 -3.00 4.30 3.89
C ASN A 189 -4.41 3.72 3.65
N LEU A 190 -5.36 3.96 4.56
CA LEU A 190 -6.77 3.55 4.46
C LEU A 190 -7.46 4.02 3.17
N VAL A 191 -7.13 5.23 2.69
CA VAL A 191 -7.69 5.77 1.44
C VAL A 191 -7.46 4.85 0.24
N HIS A 192 -6.32 4.16 0.16
CA HIS A 192 -6.01 3.26 -0.95
C HIS A 192 -6.84 1.97 -0.94
N ASP A 193 -7.30 1.54 0.24
CA ASP A 193 -8.27 0.45 0.37
C ASP A 193 -9.68 0.90 -0.05
N ILE A 194 -10.11 2.10 0.35
CA ILE A 194 -11.39 2.69 -0.10
C ILE A 194 -11.38 2.86 -1.64
N GLU A 195 -10.28 3.34 -2.21
CA GLU A 195 -10.07 3.42 -3.67
C GLU A 195 -10.05 2.04 -4.35
N ARG A 196 -9.49 1.00 -3.71
CA ARG A 196 -9.51 -0.39 -4.20
C ARG A 196 -10.94 -0.91 -4.27
N ILE A 197 -11.67 -0.84 -3.15
CA ILE A 197 -13.05 -1.30 -3.01
C ILE A 197 -13.98 -0.56 -4.00
N SER A 198 -13.95 0.77 -4.02
CA SER A 198 -14.79 1.58 -4.93
C SER A 198 -14.53 1.30 -6.43
N ARG A 199 -13.29 0.96 -6.82
CA ARG A 199 -12.97 0.55 -8.20
C ARG A 199 -13.33 -0.91 -8.51
N ALA A 200 -13.46 -1.77 -7.51
CA ALA A 200 -13.89 -3.15 -7.69
C ALA A 200 -15.43 -3.25 -7.80
N LEU A 201 -16.17 -2.55 -6.94
CA LEU A 201 -17.64 -2.51 -6.95
C LEU A 201 -18.24 -1.94 -8.26
N LYS A 202 -17.46 -1.15 -9.01
CA LYS A 202 -17.83 -0.62 -10.34
C LYS A 202 -17.66 -1.62 -11.49
N LYS A 203 -17.16 -2.83 -11.23
CA LYS A 203 -17.02 -3.90 -12.23
C LYS A 203 -18.20 -4.86 -12.09
N PRO A 204 -18.80 -5.33 -13.21
CA PRO A 204 -19.75 -6.43 -13.13
C PRO A 204 -19.04 -7.68 -12.61
N CYS A 205 -19.62 -8.32 -11.60
CA CYS A 205 -19.14 -9.57 -11.03
C CYS A 205 -20.34 -10.41 -10.59
N ASN A 206 -20.36 -11.69 -10.98
CA ASN A 206 -21.39 -12.64 -10.61
C ASN A 206 -20.74 -13.69 -9.71
N LEU A 207 -20.99 -13.63 -8.41
CA LEU A 207 -20.52 -14.62 -7.44
C LEU A 207 -21.59 -15.70 -7.22
N PRO A 208 -21.20 -16.98 -7.05
CA PRO A 208 -22.11 -17.99 -6.55
C PRO A 208 -22.44 -17.70 -5.08
N ARG A 209 -23.73 -17.65 -4.75
CA ARG A 209 -24.22 -17.30 -3.42
C ARG A 209 -23.71 -18.27 -2.36
N THR A 210 -22.99 -17.77 -1.36
CA THR A 210 -22.63 -18.53 -0.15
C THR A 210 -23.68 -18.35 0.94
N SER A 211 -23.92 -19.40 1.74
CA SER A 211 -24.97 -19.46 2.76
C SER A 211 -24.62 -18.78 4.10
N GLN A 212 -23.60 -17.92 4.15
CA GLN A 212 -23.16 -17.23 5.37
C GLN A 212 -22.83 -15.76 5.08
N GLU A 213 -23.34 -14.88 5.94
CA GLU A 213 -23.06 -13.44 5.94
C GLU A 213 -21.90 -13.15 6.90
N PRO A 214 -20.72 -12.70 6.42
CA PRO A 214 -19.53 -12.51 7.27
C PRO A 214 -19.40 -11.06 7.80
N LEU A 215 -20.50 -10.29 7.83
CA LEU A 215 -20.61 -8.93 8.36
C LEU A 215 -21.96 -8.81 9.08
N SER A 216 -22.07 -7.95 10.10
CA SER A 216 -23.39 -7.68 10.68
C SER A 216 -24.26 -6.83 9.73
N PRO A 217 -25.61 -6.92 9.82
CA PRO A 217 -26.50 -6.08 9.03
C PRO A 217 -26.24 -4.57 9.20
N ASP A 218 -25.82 -4.13 10.39
CA ASP A 218 -25.47 -2.74 10.66
C ASP A 218 -24.16 -2.32 9.96
N GLN A 219 -23.11 -3.15 10.07
CA GLN A 219 -21.84 -2.92 9.36
C GLN A 219 -22.08 -2.84 7.85
N LEU A 220 -22.83 -3.81 7.31
CA LEU A 220 -23.20 -3.88 5.90
C LEU A 220 -23.97 -2.63 5.47
N THR A 221 -25.00 -2.22 6.23
CA THR A 221 -25.80 -1.02 5.96
C THR A 221 -24.96 0.27 5.98
N GLN A 222 -23.99 0.38 6.88
CA GLN A 222 -23.07 1.52 6.90
C GLN A 222 -22.11 1.49 5.69
N LEU A 223 -21.52 0.33 5.37
CA LEU A 223 -20.61 0.18 4.22
C LEU A 223 -21.32 0.45 2.87
N LYS A 224 -22.58 0.03 2.69
CA LYS A 224 -23.38 0.37 1.49
C LYS A 224 -23.48 1.87 1.27
N LYS A 225 -23.75 2.63 2.35
CA LYS A 225 -23.84 4.10 2.31
C LYS A 225 -22.50 4.75 1.95
N VAL A 226 -21.38 4.22 2.46
CA VAL A 226 -20.01 4.70 2.17
C VAL A 226 -19.63 4.53 0.71
N PHE A 227 -19.95 3.37 0.13
CA PHE A 227 -19.56 3.04 -1.24
C PHE A 227 -20.61 3.39 -2.29
N HIS A 228 -21.78 3.89 -1.88
CA HIS A 228 -22.98 4.11 -2.70
C HIS A 228 -23.30 2.87 -3.54
N TYR A 229 -23.49 1.74 -2.84
CA TYR A 229 -23.56 0.42 -3.45
C TYR A 229 -24.74 -0.41 -2.93
N ASP A 230 -25.73 -0.65 -3.79
CA ASP A 230 -26.93 -1.43 -3.51
C ASP A 230 -26.92 -2.81 -4.21
N GLY A 231 -25.72 -3.36 -4.46
CA GLY A 231 -25.51 -4.60 -5.19
C GLY A 231 -25.36 -5.85 -4.32
N ASP A 232 -24.39 -6.71 -4.66
CA ASP A 232 -24.12 -7.99 -4.00
C ASP A 232 -23.31 -7.80 -2.71
N ASP A 233 -23.93 -8.18 -1.59
CA ASP A 233 -23.39 -8.05 -0.25
C ASP A 233 -22.20 -8.98 0.00
N GLN A 234 -22.17 -10.12 -0.69
CA GLN A 234 -21.05 -11.05 -0.68
C GLN A 234 -19.80 -10.43 -1.34
N LEU A 235 -19.98 -9.67 -2.43
CA LEU A 235 -18.89 -8.94 -3.09
C LEU A 235 -18.33 -7.82 -2.20
N LEU A 236 -19.22 -7.02 -1.58
CA LEU A 236 -18.80 -5.97 -0.64
C LEU A 236 -18.02 -6.55 0.55
N ALA A 237 -18.51 -7.65 1.13
CA ALA A 237 -17.88 -8.34 2.24
C ALA A 237 -16.50 -8.95 1.90
N LEU A 238 -16.36 -9.57 0.71
CA LEU A 238 -15.07 -10.04 0.18
C LEU A 238 -14.04 -8.91 0.08
N LEU A 239 -14.46 -7.76 -0.45
CA LEU A 239 -13.59 -6.63 -0.72
C LEU A 239 -13.06 -5.98 0.57
N VAL A 240 -13.89 -5.86 1.62
CA VAL A 240 -13.45 -5.36 2.94
C VAL A 240 -12.61 -6.38 3.72
N ARG A 241 -12.83 -7.69 3.57
CA ARG A 241 -11.93 -8.73 4.08
C ARG A 241 -10.63 -8.88 3.25
N GLY A 242 -10.42 -8.01 2.24
CA GLY A 242 -9.15 -7.89 1.50
C GLY A 242 -9.00 -8.76 0.24
N TYR A 243 -10.06 -9.47 -0.15
CA TYR A 243 -10.07 -10.37 -1.31
C TYR A 243 -10.63 -9.70 -2.57
N GLU A 244 -10.20 -10.19 -3.73
CA GLU A 244 -10.73 -9.84 -5.04
C GLU A 244 -11.08 -11.13 -5.80
N PRO A 245 -12.23 -11.18 -6.51
CA PRO A 245 -12.58 -12.33 -7.35
C PRO A 245 -11.66 -12.40 -8.58
N ILE A 246 -11.17 -13.60 -8.89
CA ILE A 246 -10.31 -13.88 -10.06
C ILE A 246 -10.87 -14.99 -10.97
N GLY A 247 -12.07 -15.50 -10.67
CA GLY A 247 -12.80 -16.52 -11.41
C GLY A 247 -14.13 -16.82 -10.70
N ASN A 248 -14.92 -17.75 -11.23
CA ASN A 248 -16.29 -17.98 -10.75
C ASN A 248 -16.37 -18.49 -9.29
N ASP A 249 -15.43 -19.32 -8.84
CA ASP A 249 -15.36 -19.85 -7.47
C ASP A 249 -13.98 -19.60 -6.83
N VAL A 250 -13.18 -18.67 -7.38
CA VAL A 250 -11.80 -18.43 -6.91
C VAL A 250 -11.59 -16.96 -6.58
N VAL A 251 -11.17 -16.71 -5.35
CA VAL A 251 -10.81 -15.39 -4.82
C VAL A 251 -9.32 -15.33 -4.48
N ARG A 252 -8.74 -14.13 -4.51
CA ARG A 252 -7.33 -13.89 -4.21
C ARG A 252 -7.19 -12.70 -3.28
N CYS A 253 -6.40 -12.84 -2.22
CA CYS A 253 -6.07 -11.70 -1.36
C CYS A 253 -5.25 -10.65 -2.13
N SER A 254 -5.69 -9.39 -2.11
CA SER A 254 -5.05 -8.28 -2.83
C SER A 254 -3.68 -7.83 -2.26
N ALA A 255 -3.25 -8.38 -1.12
CA ALA A 255 -1.99 -8.01 -0.45
C ALA A 255 -1.03 -9.17 -0.11
N CYS A 256 -1.52 -10.41 0.05
CA CYS A 256 -0.67 -11.60 0.21
C CYS A 256 -0.77 -12.60 -0.94
N PHE A 257 -1.61 -12.32 -1.96
CA PHE A 257 -1.77 -13.11 -3.20
C PHE A 257 -2.19 -14.58 -3.05
N ARG A 258 -2.41 -15.06 -1.82
CA ARG A 258 -2.99 -16.37 -1.54
C ARG A 258 -4.38 -16.48 -2.18
N LYS A 259 -4.59 -17.60 -2.87
CA LYS A 259 -5.83 -17.95 -3.57
C LYS A 259 -6.64 -18.89 -2.66
N ALA A 260 -7.95 -18.72 -2.67
CA ALA A 260 -8.89 -19.59 -1.95
C ALA A 260 -10.14 -19.83 -2.80
N PHE A 261 -10.82 -20.95 -2.56
CA PHE A 261 -12.12 -21.23 -3.18
C PHE A 261 -13.25 -20.58 -2.36
N LEU A 262 -14.27 -20.08 -3.05
CA LEU A 262 -15.34 -19.30 -2.41
C LEU A 262 -16.22 -20.19 -1.51
N HIS A 263 -16.43 -21.45 -1.88
CA HIS A 263 -17.14 -22.43 -1.04
C HIS A 263 -16.45 -22.75 0.31
N ASN A 264 -15.15 -22.51 0.46
CA ASN A 264 -14.41 -22.69 1.73
C ASN A 264 -14.20 -21.38 2.52
N TYR A 265 -14.52 -20.24 1.92
CA TYR A 265 -14.09 -18.91 2.34
C TYR A 265 -14.62 -18.43 3.72
N SER A 266 -15.75 -18.98 4.18
CA SER A 266 -16.44 -18.50 5.37
C SER A 266 -15.96 -19.14 6.68
N THR A 267 -15.23 -20.25 6.63
CA THR A 267 -14.83 -21.03 7.82
C THR A 267 -13.35 -20.88 8.20
N LEU A 268 -12.49 -20.41 7.29
CA LEU A 268 -11.06 -20.24 7.52
C LEU A 268 -10.54 -18.93 6.92
N ASN A 269 -9.78 -18.21 7.74
CA ASN A 269 -9.02 -17.03 7.33
C ASN A 269 -7.79 -17.49 6.52
N TYR A 270 -7.89 -17.43 5.20
CA TYR A 270 -6.83 -17.86 4.27
C TYR A 270 -5.71 -16.83 4.07
N HIS A 271 -5.67 -15.73 4.84
CA HIS A 271 -4.56 -14.79 4.75
C HIS A 271 -3.26 -15.40 5.28
N GLU A 272 -2.15 -14.90 4.76
CA GLU A 272 -0.81 -15.24 5.27
C GLU A 272 -0.56 -14.62 6.65
N SER A 273 0.37 -15.22 7.42
CA SER A 273 0.77 -14.76 8.75
C SER A 273 1.22 -13.29 8.79
N TRP A 274 1.77 -12.80 7.68
CA TRP A 274 2.28 -11.44 7.44
C TRP A 274 1.32 -10.53 6.64
N CYS A 275 0.08 -10.95 6.35
CA CYS A 275 -0.84 -10.17 5.51
C CYS A 275 -1.41 -8.94 6.22
N ARG A 276 -1.55 -7.80 5.51
CA ARG A 276 -2.21 -6.59 6.05
C ARG A 276 -3.67 -6.80 6.48
N TYR A 277 -4.37 -7.77 5.90
CA TYR A 277 -5.77 -8.12 6.20
C TYR A 277 -5.90 -9.40 7.05
N ARG A 278 -4.81 -9.90 7.66
CA ARG A 278 -4.87 -11.09 8.54
C ARG A 278 -5.85 -10.90 9.70
N ASP A 279 -6.01 -9.66 10.17
CA ASP A 279 -7.19 -9.25 10.91
C ASP A 279 -8.27 -8.84 9.90
N GLU A 280 -9.29 -9.67 9.77
CA GLU A 280 -10.33 -9.54 8.75
C GLU A 280 -11.35 -8.44 9.08
N ASN A 281 -11.52 -8.12 10.37
CA ASN A 281 -12.44 -7.08 10.83
C ASN A 281 -11.78 -5.71 10.79
N LYS A 282 -10.46 -5.63 11.04
CA LYS A 282 -9.72 -4.36 11.14
C LYS A 282 -9.92 -3.38 9.98
N LEU A 283 -10.07 -3.83 8.72
CA LEU A 283 -10.36 -2.89 7.63
C LEU A 283 -11.78 -2.33 7.75
N THR A 284 -12.78 -3.17 8.01
CA THR A 284 -14.16 -2.73 8.29
C THR A 284 -14.20 -1.77 9.48
N GLU A 285 -13.61 -2.14 10.61
CA GLU A 285 -13.52 -1.30 11.81
C GLU A 285 -12.84 0.04 11.54
N MET A 286 -11.75 0.06 10.77
CA MET A 286 -11.05 1.29 10.41
C MET A 286 -11.85 2.17 9.44
N ILE A 287 -12.60 1.60 8.49
CA ILE A 287 -13.51 2.35 7.61
C ILE A 287 -14.62 2.96 8.47
N LEU A 288 -15.30 2.17 9.30
CA LEU A 288 -16.43 2.64 10.10
C LEU A 288 -15.99 3.66 11.18
N SER A 289 -14.87 3.42 11.86
CA SER A 289 -14.29 4.37 12.83
C SER A 289 -13.79 5.66 12.18
N ALA A 290 -13.56 5.70 10.87
CA ALA A 290 -13.25 6.94 10.15
C ALA A 290 -14.50 7.78 9.81
N LEU A 291 -15.70 7.21 10.03
CA LEU A 291 -17.00 7.87 9.87
C LEU A 291 -17.55 8.26 11.24
N SER A 292 -17.54 7.33 12.20
CA SER A 292 -17.88 7.56 13.62
C SER A 292 -16.86 8.41 14.38
N LEU A 293 -15.81 8.89 13.69
CA LEU A 293 -15.12 10.12 14.08
C LEU A 293 -15.97 11.32 13.63
N ASP A 294 -17.14 11.43 14.25
CA ASP A 294 -18.14 12.44 13.94
C ASP A 294 -17.59 13.85 14.13
N PHE A 295 -18.23 14.78 13.41
CA PHE A 295 -17.98 16.23 13.45
C PHE A 295 -18.03 16.83 14.87
N GLU A 296 -18.62 16.12 15.83
CA GLU A 296 -18.71 16.52 17.25
C GLU A 296 -17.36 16.51 17.97
N SER A 297 -16.41 15.66 17.56
CA SER A 297 -15.14 15.42 18.26
C SER A 297 -14.01 16.42 17.92
N CYS A 298 -14.21 17.22 16.87
CA CYS A 298 -13.46 18.47 16.64
C CYS A 298 -14.46 19.61 16.77
N GLY A 299 -14.41 20.37 17.87
CA GLY A 299 -15.32 21.50 18.17
C GLY A 299 -15.17 22.69 17.21
N ASN A 300 -15.51 22.46 15.95
CA ASN A 300 -15.41 23.39 14.83
C ASN A 300 -16.57 23.09 13.88
N THR A 301 -17.79 23.29 14.38
CA THR A 301 -19.09 23.08 13.72
C THR A 301 -19.38 24.06 12.59
N GLY A 302 -18.34 24.68 12.02
CA GLY A 302 -18.47 25.59 10.91
C GLY A 302 -18.74 24.87 9.60
N SER A 303 -19.37 25.58 8.66
CA SER A 303 -19.70 25.04 7.34
C SER A 303 -18.44 24.67 6.53
N VAL A 304 -18.60 24.01 5.37
CA VAL A 304 -17.45 23.70 4.50
C VAL A 304 -16.76 24.98 4.02
N GLU A 305 -17.55 26.02 3.78
CA GLU A 305 -17.15 27.38 3.39
C GLU A 305 -16.44 28.09 4.55
N GLU A 306 -16.98 27.99 5.77
CA GLU A 306 -16.37 28.58 6.96
C GLU A 306 -15.03 27.91 7.33
N ARG A 307 -14.93 26.59 7.12
CA ARG A 307 -13.69 25.81 7.27
C ARG A 307 -12.67 26.10 6.14
N LEU A 308 -13.12 26.50 4.96
CA LEU A 308 -12.24 27.02 3.89
C LEU A 308 -11.76 28.43 4.21
N HIS A 309 -12.66 29.33 4.62
CA HIS A 309 -12.34 30.72 4.94
C HIS A 309 -11.34 30.85 6.12
N ASN A 310 -11.47 30.01 7.14
CA ASN A 310 -10.49 29.92 8.22
C ASN A 310 -9.11 29.40 7.74
N LEU A 311 -9.08 28.58 6.68
CA LEU A 311 -7.84 28.09 6.05
C LEU A 311 -7.18 29.18 5.20
N GLU A 312 -7.97 29.91 4.41
CA GLU A 312 -7.53 31.07 3.62
C GLU A 312 -6.95 32.16 4.54
N THR A 313 -7.71 32.56 5.56
CA THR A 313 -7.33 33.55 6.58
C THR A 313 -6.10 33.15 7.42
N TYR A 314 -5.75 31.86 7.43
CA TYR A 314 -4.51 31.35 8.05
C TYR A 314 -3.33 31.35 7.09
N LEU A 315 -3.56 31.04 5.80
CA LEU A 315 -2.54 31.06 4.75
C LEU A 315 -2.10 32.49 4.39
N GLU A 316 -2.99 33.49 4.50
CA GLU A 316 -2.66 34.91 4.33
C GLU A 316 -1.78 35.51 5.44
N LYS A 317 -1.48 34.73 6.50
CA LYS A 317 -0.70 35.15 7.68
C LYS A 317 0.66 34.43 7.81
N LEU A 318 1.17 33.88 6.70
CA LEU A 318 2.42 33.12 6.58
C LEU A 318 3.40 33.74 5.56
#